data_AF-A0A850TI24-F1
#
_entry.id   AF-A0A850TI24-F1
#
_cell.length_a   1.000
_cell.length_b   1.000
_cell.length_c   1.000
_cell.angle_alpha   90.00
_cell.angle_beta   90.00
_cell.angle_gamma   90.00
#
_symmetry.space_group_name_H-M   'P 1'
#
loop_
_entity.id
_entity.type
_entity.pdbx_description
1 polymer ?
#
loop_
_entity_poly.entity_id
_entity_poly.type
_entity_poly.pdbx_seq_one_letter_code
_entity_poly.pdbx_strand_id
1 'polypeptide(L)'
;RNHFAKVHLRALSSEEIEAVRQKKYAPMASKLRFIPKANGLRPIVKVSGVVEARAFSRESREKKMHHYNTQLKNLFSVLNYERTINTSFIGSSVFGKDDIYKTWKKFVTKVLESDGEIPHFYYVK
;
A
#
# COMPACT_ATOMS: atom_id res chain seq x y z
N ARG A 1 12.15 -12.97 6.51
CA ARG A 1 12.08 -11.66 7.22
C ARG A 1 13.47 -11.20 7.67
N ASN A 2 14.45 -11.07 6.74
CA ASN A 2 15.85 -10.76 7.07
C ASN A 2 16.23 -9.29 6.82
N HIS A 3 15.27 -8.46 6.39
CA HIS A 3 15.53 -7.07 6.01
C HIS A 3 15.77 -6.16 7.23
N PHE A 4 15.19 -6.47 8.39
CA PHE A 4 15.39 -5.70 9.62
C PHE A 4 16.78 -5.89 10.24
N ALA A 5 17.46 -7.02 9.97
CA ALA A 5 18.84 -7.23 10.41
C ALA A 5 19.84 -6.32 9.69
N LYS A 6 19.49 -5.78 8.51
CA LYS A 6 20.34 -4.86 7.74
C LYS A 6 20.05 -3.38 7.99
N VAL A 7 18.87 -3.02 8.49
CA VAL A 7 18.46 -1.62 8.63
C VAL A 7 18.66 -1.16 10.07
N HIS A 8 19.80 -0.52 10.33
CA HIS A 8 20.09 0.14 11.59
C HIS A 8 19.71 1.61 11.46
N LEU A 9 18.72 2.06 12.22
CA LEU A 9 18.38 3.48 12.30
C LEU A 9 19.42 4.17 13.19
N ARG A 10 20.09 5.20 12.64
CA ARG A 10 20.98 6.08 13.40
C ARG A 10 20.36 7.47 13.46
N ALA A 11 20.52 8.15 14.59
CA ALA A 11 20.24 9.58 14.65
C ALA A 11 21.22 10.33 13.72
N LEU A 12 20.69 11.35 13.04
CA LEU A 12 21.50 12.31 12.29
C LEU A 12 21.87 13.47 13.23
N SER A 13 23.09 13.97 13.08
CA SER A 13 23.54 15.21 13.73
C SER A 13 22.87 16.44 13.10
N SER A 14 22.89 17.57 13.80
CA SER A 14 22.33 18.82 13.31
C SER A 14 23.03 19.29 12.02
N GLU A 15 24.34 19.10 11.94
CA GLU A 15 25.17 19.45 10.79
C GLU A 15 24.80 18.60 9.57
N GLU A 16 24.57 17.29 9.77
CA GLU A 16 24.11 16.39 8.70
C GLU A 16 22.70 16.75 8.22
N ILE A 17 21.82 17.18 9.12
CA ILE A 17 20.46 17.63 8.77
C ILE A 17 20.53 18.89 7.90
N GLU A 18 21.33 19.89 8.28
CA GLU A 18 21.48 21.12 7.51
C GLU A 18 22.18 20.89 6.15
N ALA A 19 23.19 20.02 6.09
CA ALA A 19 23.83 19.64 4.83
C ALA A 19 22.86 18.94 3.86
N VAL A 20 21.94 18.13 4.38
CA VAL A 20 20.88 17.49 3.59
C VAL A 20 19.85 18.52 3.10
N ARG A 21 19.50 19.52 3.91
CA ARG A 21 18.59 20.62 3.53
C ARG A 21 19.14 21.50 2.41
N GLN A 22 20.45 21.76 2.43
CA GLN A 22 21.10 22.62 1.43
C GLN A 22 21.20 21.97 0.04
N LYS A 23 21.04 20.64 -0.06
CA LYS A 23 20.92 19.98 -1.36
C LYS A 23 19.55 20.35 -1.95
N LYS A 24 19.52 20.87 -3.20
CA LYS A 24 18.31 21.30 -3.96
C LYS A 24 17.14 20.31 -3.98
N TYR A 25 17.40 19.05 -3.61
CA TYR A 25 16.40 18.02 -3.35
C TYR A 25 16.29 17.77 -1.85
N ALA A 26 15.73 18.72 -1.10
CA ALA A 26 15.41 18.50 0.30
C ALA A 26 14.49 17.27 0.38
N PRO A 27 14.92 16.16 0.99
CA PRO A 27 14.11 14.96 1.05
C PRO A 27 12.84 15.28 1.84
N MET A 28 11.67 14.95 1.28
CA MET A 28 10.40 15.09 2.01
C MET A 28 10.40 14.15 3.22
N ALA A 29 10.92 14.62 4.35
CA ALA A 29 11.00 13.85 5.58
C ALA A 29 9.62 13.75 6.21
N SER A 30 9.11 12.54 6.45
CA SER A 30 7.80 12.30 7.09
C SER A 30 7.97 11.82 8.53
N LYS A 31 7.04 12.18 9.41
CA LYS A 31 7.06 11.70 10.80
C LYS A 31 6.80 10.18 10.88
N LEU A 32 7.71 9.44 11.52
CA LEU A 32 7.56 8.01 11.84
C LEU A 32 6.69 7.82 13.09
N ARG A 33 5.81 6.81 13.09
CA ARG A 33 5.00 6.37 14.23
C ARG A 33 5.05 4.85 14.34
N PHE A 34 5.12 4.34 15.56
CA PHE A 34 5.01 2.91 15.84
C PHE A 34 3.61 2.54 16.34
N ILE A 35 3.03 1.48 15.78
CA ILE A 35 1.76 0.89 16.24
C ILE A 35 2.05 -0.44 16.95
N PRO A 36 1.62 -0.63 18.20
CA PRO A 36 1.76 -1.91 18.90
C PRO A 36 1.10 -3.08 18.15
N LYS A 37 1.77 -4.23 18.14
CA LYS A 37 1.31 -5.53 17.64
C LYS A 37 1.70 -6.61 18.64
N ALA A 38 1.00 -7.75 18.61
CA ALA A 38 1.21 -8.85 19.55
C ALA A 38 2.69 -9.25 19.72
N ASN A 39 3.46 -9.27 18.62
CA ASN A 39 4.87 -9.68 18.62
C ASN A 39 5.84 -8.52 18.29
N GLY A 40 5.46 -7.26 18.54
CA GLY A 40 6.36 -6.12 18.32
C GLY A 40 5.67 -4.85 17.85
N LEU A 41 6.39 -4.05 17.05
CA LEU A 41 5.91 -2.75 16.57
C LEU A 41 5.76 -2.75 15.06
N ARG A 42 4.68 -2.14 14.55
CA ARG A 42 4.53 -1.80 13.13
C ARG A 42 4.94 -0.35 12.92
N PRO A 43 6.11 -0.07 12.30
CA PRO A 43 6.44 1.27 11.87
C PRO A 43 5.51 1.70 10.74
N ILE A 44 4.99 2.93 10.83
CA ILE A 44 4.21 3.60 9.79
C ILE A 44 4.69 5.05 9.65
N VAL A 45 4.63 5.58 8.44
CA VAL A 45 4.96 6.99 8.17
C VAL A 45 3.70 7.82 8.01
N LYS A 46 3.68 9.02 8.59
CA LYS A 46 2.62 10.00 8.37
C LYS A 46 2.94 10.78 7.10
N VAL A 47 2.42 10.32 5.96
CA VAL A 47 2.64 10.92 4.63
C VAL A 47 2.20 12.38 4.57
N SER A 48 1.20 12.77 5.35
CA SER A 48 0.82 14.18 5.44
C SER A 48 1.86 15.00 6.24
N GLY A 49 2.48 14.43 7.27
CA GLY A 49 3.33 15.14 8.23
C GLY A 49 4.75 15.32 7.75
N VAL A 50 4.94 15.96 6.58
CA VAL A 50 6.26 16.35 6.10
C VAL A 50 6.83 17.38 7.07
N VAL A 51 7.96 17.06 7.69
CA VAL A 51 8.57 17.78 8.83
C VAL A 51 9.00 19.20 8.41
N GLU A 52 9.37 19.38 7.15
CA GLU A 52 9.72 20.69 6.55
C GLU A 52 8.54 21.41 5.88
N ALA A 53 7.37 20.79 5.79
CA ALA A 53 6.18 21.45 5.26
C ALA A 53 5.55 22.46 6.23
N ARG A 54 6.22 22.81 7.34
CA ARG A 54 5.85 24.01 8.10
C ARG A 54 6.04 25.29 7.29
N ALA A 55 6.85 25.26 6.22
CA ALA A 55 6.98 26.35 5.25
C ALA A 55 5.85 26.38 4.19
N PHE A 56 5.01 25.34 4.11
CA PHE A 56 3.91 25.23 3.15
C PHE A 56 2.57 25.45 3.86
N SER A 57 1.70 26.29 3.32
CA SER A 57 0.36 26.54 3.89
C SER A 57 -0.44 25.24 3.99
N ARG A 58 -1.36 25.14 4.97
CA ARG A 58 -2.23 23.96 5.16
C ARG A 58 -2.95 23.56 3.87
N GLU A 59 -3.40 24.56 3.12
CA GLU A 59 -4.07 24.40 1.83
C GLU A 59 -3.16 23.76 0.76
N SER A 60 -1.91 24.18 0.65
CA SER A 60 -0.96 23.61 -0.33
C SER A 60 -0.64 22.13 -0.05
N ARG A 61 -0.67 21.72 1.24
CA ARG A 61 -0.50 20.33 1.66
C ARG A 61 -1.72 19.48 1.30
N GLU A 62 -2.92 19.98 1.52
CA GLU A 62 -4.17 19.30 1.14
C GLU A 62 -4.26 19.11 -0.38
N LYS A 63 -3.90 20.14 -1.16
CA LYS A 63 -3.82 20.05 -2.63
C LYS A 63 -2.84 18.97 -3.10
N LYS A 64 -1.64 18.88 -2.50
CA LYS A 64 -0.69 17.80 -2.80
C LYS A 64 -1.22 16.41 -2.45
N MET A 65 -1.83 16.25 -1.28
CA MET A 65 -2.44 14.96 -0.89
C MET A 65 -3.57 14.57 -1.85
N HIS A 66 -4.40 15.52 -2.26
CA HIS A 66 -5.44 15.29 -3.24
C HIS A 66 -4.85 14.84 -4.58
N HIS A 67 -3.80 15.49 -5.06
CA HIS A 67 -3.09 15.09 -6.28
C HIS A 67 -2.58 13.64 -6.22
N TYR A 68 -1.91 13.25 -5.12
CA TYR A 68 -1.45 11.86 -4.96
C TYR A 68 -2.61 10.86 -4.90
N ASN A 69 -3.68 11.18 -4.17
CA ASN A 69 -4.87 10.32 -4.12
C ASN A 69 -5.51 10.17 -5.50
N THR A 70 -5.53 11.23 -6.31
CA THR A 70 -6.03 11.18 -7.69
C THR A 70 -5.15 10.30 -8.57
N GLN A 71 -3.82 10.40 -8.47
CA GLN A 71 -2.91 9.51 -9.18
C GLN A 71 -3.11 8.04 -8.78
N LEU A 72 -3.28 7.77 -7.49
CA LEU A 72 -3.57 6.42 -6.99
C LEU A 72 -4.92 5.90 -7.49
N LYS A 73 -5.94 6.76 -7.58
CA LYS A 73 -7.23 6.40 -8.17
C LYS A 73 -7.09 6.03 -9.65
N ASN A 74 -6.30 6.79 -10.41
CA ASN A 74 -6.05 6.48 -11.82
C ASN A 74 -5.34 5.13 -11.95
N LEU A 75 -4.29 4.89 -11.17
CA LEU A 75 -3.60 3.60 -11.13
C LEU A 75 -4.55 2.46 -10.76
N PHE A 76 -5.39 2.66 -9.74
CA PHE A 76 -6.39 1.70 -9.32
C PHE A 76 -7.38 1.38 -10.44
N SER A 77 -7.83 2.37 -11.20
CA SER A 77 -8.70 2.17 -12.37
C SER A 77 -8.01 1.36 -13.46
N VAL A 78 -6.75 1.68 -13.79
CA VAL A 78 -5.96 0.92 -14.78
C VAL A 78 -5.78 -0.53 -14.33
N LEU A 79 -5.43 -0.77 -13.07
CA LEU A 79 -5.30 -2.14 -12.54
C LEU A 79 -6.63 -2.91 -12.58
N ASN A 80 -7.75 -2.25 -12.31
CA ASN A 80 -9.07 -2.88 -12.44
C ASN A 80 -9.41 -3.20 -13.89
N TYR A 81 -9.02 -2.35 -14.84
CA TYR A 81 -9.19 -2.59 -16.28
C TYR A 81 -8.33 -3.76 -16.75
N GLU A 82 -7.02 -3.72 -16.47
CA GLU A 82 -6.08 -4.79 -16.82
C GLU A 82 -6.49 -6.13 -16.23
N ARG A 83 -7.07 -6.16 -15.03
CA ARG A 83 -7.62 -7.38 -14.45
C ARG A 83 -8.70 -8.04 -15.32
N THR A 84 -9.47 -7.26 -16.08
CA THR A 84 -10.53 -7.79 -16.95
C THR A 84 -10.03 -8.28 -18.31
N ILE A 85 -8.91 -7.75 -18.80
CA ILE A 85 -8.38 -8.06 -20.13
C ILE A 85 -7.17 -9.01 -20.07
N ASN A 86 -6.24 -8.74 -19.16
CA ASN A 86 -4.96 -9.42 -19.02
C ASN A 86 -4.87 -10.13 -17.66
N THR A 87 -5.74 -11.12 -17.44
CA THR A 87 -5.81 -11.89 -16.19
C THR A 87 -4.51 -12.61 -15.82
N SER A 88 -3.63 -12.87 -16.78
CA SER A 88 -2.33 -13.51 -16.54
C SER A 88 -1.35 -12.66 -15.73
N PHE A 89 -1.42 -11.32 -15.85
CA PHE A 89 -0.50 -10.41 -15.15
C PHE A 89 -0.90 -10.16 -13.68
N ILE A 90 -2.21 -10.08 -13.41
CA ILE A 90 -2.77 -9.74 -12.09
C ILE A 90 -3.27 -11.00 -11.35
N GLY A 91 -3.43 -12.12 -12.06
CA GLY A 91 -3.95 -13.37 -11.52
C GLY A 91 -5.37 -13.22 -11.00
N SER A 92 -5.73 -14.02 -9.99
CA SER A 92 -7.04 -13.99 -9.33
C SER A 92 -7.19 -12.88 -8.29
N SER A 93 -6.39 -11.82 -8.38
CA SER A 93 -6.45 -10.70 -7.43
C SER A 93 -7.78 -9.97 -7.52
N VAL A 94 -8.26 -9.52 -6.37
CA VAL A 94 -9.54 -8.81 -6.22
C VAL A 94 -9.32 -7.48 -5.51
N PHE A 95 -9.99 -6.45 -6.01
CA PHE A 95 -9.78 -5.06 -5.57
C PHE A 95 -11.04 -4.42 -4.97
N GLY A 96 -12.23 -4.97 -5.25
CA GLY A 96 -13.49 -4.54 -4.66
C GLY A 96 -13.78 -5.22 -3.32
N LYS A 97 -14.62 -4.56 -2.50
CA LYS A 97 -15.06 -5.04 -1.19
C LYS A 97 -15.78 -6.40 -1.26
N ASP A 98 -16.59 -6.62 -2.30
CA ASP A 98 -17.42 -7.81 -2.45
C ASP A 98 -16.91 -8.78 -3.52
N ASP A 99 -15.75 -8.49 -4.12
CA ASP A 99 -15.23 -9.26 -5.25
C ASP A 99 -14.85 -10.68 -4.84
N ILE A 100 -14.35 -10.88 -3.61
CA ILE A 100 -14.04 -12.21 -3.07
C ILE A 100 -15.31 -13.08 -3.08
N TYR A 101 -16.40 -12.58 -2.53
CA TYR A 101 -17.66 -13.31 -2.45
C TYR A 101 -18.20 -13.63 -3.83
N LYS A 102 -18.18 -12.68 -4.77
CA LYS A 102 -18.64 -12.90 -6.15
C LYS A 102 -17.82 -13.97 -6.86
N THR A 103 -16.50 -13.93 -6.73
CA THR A 103 -15.60 -14.93 -7.33
C THR A 103 -15.81 -16.31 -6.70
N TRP A 104 -15.91 -16.38 -5.38
CA TRP A 104 -16.15 -17.62 -4.66
C TRP A 104 -17.51 -18.22 -5.00
N LYS A 105 -18.58 -17.41 -5.03
CA LYS A 105 -19.92 -17.86 -5.44
C LYS A 105 -19.90 -18.46 -6.84
N LYS A 106 -19.28 -17.79 -7.81
CA LYS A 106 -19.14 -18.30 -9.18
C LYS A 106 -18.41 -19.64 -9.23
N PHE A 107 -17.36 -19.80 -8.43
CA PHE A 107 -16.62 -21.05 -8.33
C PHE A 107 -17.50 -22.18 -7.77
N VAL A 108 -18.15 -21.95 -6.63
CA VAL A 108 -19.02 -22.95 -5.99
C VAL A 108 -20.20 -23.33 -6.89
N THR A 109 -20.85 -22.36 -7.54
CA THR A 109 -21.95 -22.63 -8.48
C THR A 109 -21.50 -23.57 -9.61
N LYS A 110 -20.33 -23.33 -10.21
CA LYS A 110 -19.79 -24.22 -11.26
C LYS A 110 -19.52 -25.64 -10.77
N VAL A 111 -19.05 -25.79 -9.54
CA VAL A 111 -18.80 -27.10 -8.92
C VAL A 111 -20.10 -27.84 -8.65
N LEU A 112 -21.17 -27.12 -8.30
CA LEU A 112 -22.49 -27.70 -8.05
C LEU A 112 -23.23 -28.05 -9.35
N GLU A 113 -22.98 -27.31 -10.44
CA GLU A 113 -23.56 -27.56 -11.76
C GLU A 113 -22.92 -28.74 -12.51
N SER A 114 -21.71 -29.15 -12.13
CA SER A 114 -21.18 -30.42 -12.59
C SER A 114 -21.91 -31.55 -11.82
N ASP A 115 -22.74 -32.34 -12.52
CA ASP A 115 -23.55 -33.48 -12.03
C ASP A 115 -22.74 -34.65 -11.39
N GLY A 116 -21.56 -34.37 -10.83
CA GLY A 116 -20.68 -35.30 -10.15
C GLY A 116 -20.59 -35.03 -8.64
N GLU A 117 -19.86 -35.92 -7.97
CA GLU A 117 -19.56 -35.76 -6.55
C GLU A 117 -18.67 -34.52 -6.31
N ILE A 118 -18.95 -33.77 -5.23
CA ILE A 118 -18.19 -32.56 -4.90
C ILE A 118 -16.74 -32.96 -4.58
N PRO A 119 -15.74 -32.41 -5.29
CA PRO A 119 -14.36 -32.80 -5.09
C PRO A 119 -13.80 -32.24 -3.77
N HIS A 120 -12.78 -32.91 -3.23
CA HIS A 120 -12.07 -32.45 -2.05
C HIS A 120 -11.18 -31.25 -2.39
N PHE A 121 -11.40 -30.11 -1.72
CA PHE A 121 -10.61 -28.90 -1.92
C PHE A 121 -9.51 -28.75 -0.86
N TYR A 122 -8.35 -28.28 -1.29
CA TYR A 122 -7.25 -27.87 -0.43
C TYR A 122 -7.07 -26.36 -0.51
N TYR A 123 -6.67 -25.73 0.59
CA TYR A 123 -6.39 -24.30 0.61
C TYR A 123 -5.10 -23.99 1.37
N VAL A 124 -4.48 -22.87 1.02
CA VAL A 124 -3.34 -22.30 1.72
C VAL A 124 -3.70 -20.86 2.09
N LYS A 125 -3.30 -20.43 3.28
CA LYS A 125 -3.51 -19.07 3.76
C LYS A 125 -2.30 -18.18 3.48
#